data_AF-A0A5J9WAV1-F1
#
_entry.id   AF-A0A5J9WAV1-F1
#
_cell.length_a   1.000
_cell.length_b   1.000
_cell.length_c   1.000
_cell.angle_alpha   90.00
_cell.angle_beta   90.00
_cell.angle_gamma   90.00
#
_symmetry.space_group_name_H-M   'P 1'
#
loop_
_entity.id
_entity.type
_entity.pdbx_description
1 polymer ?
#
loop_
_entity_poly.entity_id
_entity_poly.type
_entity_poly.pdbx_seq_one_letter_code
_entity_poly.pdbx_strand_id
1 'polypeptide(L)'
;MAGAGGGGGVVRDVDALDGVRSIVLKPSESLDESGFTGIAGADFNDAGLGLDGLLASFASTGFQASNLGDAIDVVNQMLDWRLSHEKPREDCDEDELDPKYRESVKCKIFLGFTSNLVSSGIRDIIRFLAQHHMVDVIVTTAGGIEEDLIKCLAPTYRGDFSLPGALLRSKGLNRIGNLLVPNDNYCKFENWIMPIFDQMLLEQSSENVWTPSKVIARLGKEINDESSYLYWAFKNNIPVYCPALTDGSLGDMLFCHAVRNPGLVIDIVQDIRLMNGEAIHATPRKTGIIVLGGGLPKHHICNANMFRNGADYAVYINTAQEFDGSDSGAHPDEAVSWGKIKGSAKPVKVHCDASIAFPLVVAATFARKVHSSKSTN
;
A
#
# COMPACT_ATOMS: atom_id res chain seq x y z
N MET A 1 74.42 40.59 -2.64
CA MET A 1 73.17 41.33 -2.38
C MET A 1 72.03 40.33 -2.44
N ALA A 2 71.53 39.93 -1.28
CA ALA A 2 70.34 39.09 -1.17
C ALA A 2 69.19 39.97 -0.68
N GLY A 3 68.07 39.95 -1.38
CA GLY A 3 66.86 40.64 -0.94
C GLY A 3 65.85 40.84 -2.07
N ALA A 4 64.80 40.02 -2.04
CA ALA A 4 63.40 40.33 -2.38
C ALA A 4 62.70 39.08 -2.96
N GLY A 5 61.83 38.44 -2.17
CA GLY A 5 61.05 37.30 -2.67
C GLY A 5 60.00 36.68 -1.72
N GLY A 6 59.60 37.32 -0.62
CA GLY A 6 58.79 36.66 0.43
C GLY A 6 57.43 37.29 0.80
N GLY A 7 57.10 38.52 0.35
CA GLY A 7 55.97 39.28 0.92
C GLY A 7 54.62 39.16 0.21
N GLY A 8 54.58 38.76 -1.06
CA GLY A 8 53.36 38.80 -1.89
C GLY A 8 52.45 37.56 -1.81
N GLY A 9 52.97 36.42 -1.35
CA GLY A 9 52.19 35.19 -1.16
C GLY A 9 51.36 35.23 0.12
N VAL A 10 51.97 35.65 1.23
CA VAL A 10 51.32 35.69 2.56
C VAL A 10 50.11 36.63 2.60
N VAL A 11 50.16 37.80 1.93
CA VAL A 11 49.02 38.73 1.88
C VAL A 11 47.87 38.18 1.03
N ARG A 12 48.17 37.54 -0.11
CA ARG A 12 47.16 36.85 -0.93
C ARG A 12 46.52 35.68 -0.20
N ASP A 13 47.30 34.96 0.61
CA ASP A 13 46.81 33.85 1.41
C ASP A 13 45.90 34.34 2.56
N VAL A 14 46.17 35.50 3.16
CA VAL A 14 45.32 36.11 4.20
C VAL A 14 44.01 36.64 3.61
N ASP A 15 44.04 37.34 2.47
CA ASP A 15 42.82 37.79 1.79
C ASP A 15 41.97 36.61 1.29
N ALA A 16 42.63 35.53 0.84
CA ALA A 16 41.96 34.28 0.49
C ALA A 16 41.33 33.60 1.72
N LEU A 17 41.98 33.65 2.89
CA LEU A 17 41.43 33.14 4.15
C LEU A 17 40.21 33.92 4.62
N ASP A 18 40.18 35.24 4.44
CA ASP A 18 39.00 36.04 4.77
C ASP A 18 37.83 35.74 3.81
N GLY A 19 38.13 35.51 2.52
CA GLY A 19 37.16 34.99 1.56
C GLY A 19 36.60 33.63 1.97
N VAL A 20 37.46 32.67 2.33
CA VAL A 20 37.05 31.34 2.82
C VAL A 20 36.22 31.45 4.11
N ARG A 21 36.60 32.32 5.04
CA ARG A 21 35.84 32.55 6.28
C ARG A 21 34.45 33.10 6.01
N SER A 22 34.30 34.04 5.07
CA SER A 22 32.99 34.58 4.71
C SER A 22 32.04 33.52 4.13
N ILE A 23 32.60 32.50 3.47
CA ILE A 23 31.86 31.37 2.90
C ILE A 23 31.53 30.34 4.00
N VAL A 24 32.53 29.95 4.80
CA VAL A 24 32.39 28.87 5.79
C VAL A 24 31.65 29.31 7.05
N LEU A 25 31.77 30.57 7.46
CA LEU A 25 31.18 31.13 8.68
C LEU A 25 30.03 32.09 8.38
N LYS A 26 29.31 31.85 7.29
CA LYS A 26 28.14 32.64 6.92
C LYS A 26 27.10 32.58 8.06
N PRO A 27 26.62 33.74 8.57
CA PRO A 27 25.56 33.77 9.57
C PRO A 27 24.27 33.11 9.03
N SER A 28 23.62 32.30 9.86
CA SER A 28 22.33 31.69 9.54
C SER A 28 21.16 32.56 10.01
N GLU A 29 20.01 32.38 9.38
CA GLU A 29 18.73 32.83 9.93
C GLU A 29 18.36 31.98 11.16
N SER A 30 17.54 32.53 12.06
CA SER A 30 17.04 31.80 13.23
C SER A 30 15.88 30.88 12.83
N LEU A 31 15.94 29.63 13.27
CA LEU A 31 14.81 28.70 13.20
C LEU A 31 14.06 28.74 14.53
N ASP A 32 12.72 28.79 14.50
CA ASP A 32 11.88 28.72 15.70
C ASP A 32 11.26 27.33 15.90
N GLU A 33 11.03 26.96 17.16
CA GLU A 33 10.41 25.66 17.49
C GLU A 33 8.90 25.63 17.23
N SER A 34 8.29 26.75 16.84
CA SER A 34 6.86 26.80 16.49
C SER A 34 6.58 26.33 15.06
N GLY A 35 7.57 26.41 14.17
CA GLY A 35 7.49 25.97 12.78
C GLY A 35 8.40 24.79 12.44
N PHE A 36 9.40 24.49 13.27
CA PHE A 36 10.39 23.43 13.00
C PHE A 36 10.50 22.43 14.14
N THR A 37 10.47 21.15 13.81
CA THR A 37 10.73 20.06 14.75
C THR A 37 12.24 19.85 14.91
N GLY A 38 12.73 19.95 16.14
CA GLY A 38 14.12 19.60 16.46
C GLY A 38 14.39 18.10 16.29
N ILE A 39 15.58 17.74 15.78
CA ILE A 39 15.95 16.33 15.58
C ILE A 39 16.34 15.70 16.91
N ALA A 40 15.61 14.65 17.28
CA ALA A 40 15.83 13.84 18.47
C ALA A 40 15.37 12.40 18.21
N GLY A 41 16.25 11.43 18.50
CA GLY A 41 15.91 10.01 18.44
C GLY A 41 15.28 9.50 19.74
N ALA A 42 14.90 8.23 19.75
CA ALA A 42 14.39 7.57 20.94
C ALA A 42 15.45 7.53 22.07
N ASP A 43 15.08 7.95 23.29
CA ASP A 43 15.94 7.82 24.45
C ASP A 43 15.72 6.46 25.12
N PHE A 44 16.64 5.52 24.89
CA PHE A 44 16.58 4.19 25.51
C PHE A 44 16.89 4.19 27.02
N ASN A 45 17.25 5.33 27.62
CA ASN A 45 17.28 5.46 29.08
C ASN A 45 15.88 5.65 29.69
N ASP A 46 14.89 6.02 28.88
CA ASP A 46 13.50 6.07 29.32
C ASP A 46 12.93 4.66 29.45
N ALA A 47 12.78 4.20 30.69
CA ALA A 47 12.18 2.91 31.02
C ALA A 47 10.71 2.77 30.54
N GLY A 48 10.05 3.89 30.24
CA GLY A 48 8.69 3.96 29.69
C GLY A 48 8.59 4.02 28.17
N LEU A 49 9.71 4.10 27.43
CA LEU A 49 9.71 4.31 25.98
C LEU A 49 8.80 3.31 25.24
N GLY A 50 8.99 2.02 25.52
CA GLY A 50 8.25 0.94 24.86
C GLY A 50 8.31 0.99 23.32
N LEU A 51 7.46 0.21 22.67
CA LEU A 51 7.31 0.28 21.21
C LEU A 51 6.60 1.57 20.79
N ASP A 52 5.66 2.05 21.60
CA ASP A 52 4.85 3.22 21.29
C ASP A 52 5.66 4.52 21.26
N GLY A 53 6.55 4.72 22.23
CA GLY A 53 7.47 5.86 22.26
C GLY A 53 8.55 5.74 21.18
N LEU A 54 9.03 4.53 20.89
CA LEU A 54 9.95 4.32 19.77
C LEU A 54 9.30 4.75 18.44
N LEU A 55 8.09 4.30 18.15
CA LEU A 55 7.38 4.67 16.91
C LEU A 55 7.04 6.16 16.87
N ALA A 56 6.68 6.78 18.00
CA ALA A 56 6.46 8.22 18.07
C ALA A 56 7.74 9.03 17.78
N SER A 57 8.91 8.53 18.19
CA SER A 57 10.19 9.21 17.94
C SER A 57 10.62 9.23 16.47
N PHE A 58 10.01 8.41 15.61
CA PHE A 58 10.39 8.34 14.19
C PHE A 58 10.20 9.66 13.47
N ALA A 59 9.15 10.43 13.78
CA ALA A 59 8.89 11.75 13.21
C ALA A 59 10.07 12.72 13.42
N SER A 60 10.72 12.67 14.59
CA SER A 60 11.86 13.53 14.95
C SER A 60 13.24 12.90 14.69
N THR A 61 13.31 11.68 14.14
CA THR A 61 14.59 10.97 13.96
C THR A 61 15.34 11.41 12.69
N GLY A 62 14.64 11.78 11.62
CA GLY A 62 15.22 12.19 10.34
C GLY A 62 15.19 11.10 9.25
N PHE A 63 15.43 11.53 8.00
CA PHE A 63 15.44 10.67 6.80
C PHE A 63 14.15 9.84 6.64
N GLN A 64 14.25 8.55 6.30
CA GLN A 64 13.08 7.69 6.10
C GLN A 64 12.35 7.33 7.41
N ALA A 65 12.98 7.52 8.57
CA ALA A 65 12.26 7.40 9.84
C ALA A 65 11.21 8.51 9.96
N SER A 66 11.56 9.76 9.62
CA SER A 66 10.59 10.86 9.59
C SER A 66 9.45 10.58 8.61
N ASN A 67 9.75 10.11 7.40
CA ASN A 67 8.70 9.72 6.44
C ASN A 67 7.80 8.60 6.97
N LEU A 68 8.35 7.65 7.75
CA LEU A 68 7.54 6.59 8.38
C LEU A 68 6.67 7.15 9.51
N GLY A 69 7.17 8.10 10.29
CA GLY A 69 6.38 8.85 11.28
C GLY A 69 5.24 9.62 10.62
N ASP A 70 5.54 10.38 9.55
CA ASP A 70 4.53 11.11 8.79
C ASP A 70 3.49 10.18 8.16
N ALA A 71 3.90 9.00 7.69
CA ALA A 71 2.98 7.98 7.17
C ALA A 71 2.02 7.46 8.25
N ILE A 72 2.52 7.24 9.47
CA ILE A 72 1.69 6.86 10.63
C ILE A 72 0.66 7.95 10.92
N ASP A 73 1.08 9.23 10.92
CA ASP A 73 0.19 10.36 11.16
C ASP A 73 -0.88 10.51 10.08
N VAL A 74 -0.50 10.38 8.80
CA VAL A 74 -1.44 10.45 7.68
C VAL A 74 -2.45 9.29 7.73
N VAL A 75 -2.02 8.07 8.07
CA VAL A 75 -2.94 6.93 8.23
C VAL A 75 -3.88 7.17 9.41
N ASN A 76 -3.40 7.67 10.55
CA ASN A 76 -4.28 8.02 11.67
C ASN A 76 -5.29 9.11 11.28
N GLN A 77 -4.90 10.11 10.49
CA GLN A 77 -5.83 11.10 9.94
C GLN A 77 -6.91 10.45 9.06
N MET A 78 -6.58 9.47 8.23
CA MET A 78 -7.59 8.71 7.46
C MET A 78 -8.59 8.02 8.39
N LEU A 79 -8.10 7.37 9.45
CA LEU A 79 -8.91 6.59 10.40
C LEU A 79 -9.80 7.48 11.29
N ASP A 80 -9.30 8.65 11.65
CA ASP A 80 -9.98 9.59 12.55
C ASP A 80 -10.91 10.55 11.83
N TRP A 81 -10.69 10.81 10.53
CA TRP A 81 -11.55 11.71 9.79
C TRP A 81 -13.02 11.27 9.80
N ARG A 82 -13.90 12.24 10.07
CA ARG A 82 -15.36 12.15 9.93
C ARG A 82 -15.86 13.33 9.12
N LEU A 83 -17.00 13.17 8.47
CA LEU A 83 -17.65 14.29 7.76
C LEU A 83 -18.01 15.43 8.74
N SER A 84 -18.30 15.12 10.01
CA SER A 84 -18.55 16.10 11.07
C SER A 84 -17.38 17.06 11.34
N HIS A 85 -16.15 16.70 10.97
CA HIS A 85 -14.97 17.56 11.11
C HIS A 85 -14.93 18.68 10.05
N GLU A 86 -15.69 18.52 8.96
CA GLU A 86 -15.78 19.50 7.89
C GLU A 86 -17.02 20.37 8.08
N LYS A 87 -17.01 21.57 7.51
CA LYS A 87 -18.23 22.37 7.37
C LYS A 87 -19.14 21.72 6.31
N PRO A 88 -20.48 21.76 6.48
CA PRO A 88 -21.39 21.37 5.41
C PRO A 88 -21.12 22.17 4.14
N ARG A 89 -21.21 21.51 2.99
CA ARG A 89 -21.08 22.18 1.68
C ARG A 89 -22.36 22.96 1.40
N GLU A 90 -22.27 24.00 0.57
CA GLU A 90 -23.45 24.78 0.17
C GLU A 90 -24.45 23.95 -0.64
N ASP A 91 -23.98 22.88 -1.30
CA ASP A 91 -24.75 21.98 -2.17
C ASP A 91 -25.06 20.61 -1.53
N CYS A 92 -24.99 20.50 -0.19
CA CYS A 92 -25.20 19.22 0.48
C CYS A 92 -26.69 18.88 0.65
N ASP A 93 -27.02 17.59 0.57
CA ASP A 93 -28.38 17.11 0.78
C ASP A 93 -28.82 17.26 2.26
N GLU A 94 -30.13 17.19 2.55
CA GLU A 94 -30.65 17.33 3.92
C GLU A 94 -30.05 16.29 4.89
N ASP A 95 -29.80 15.07 4.40
CA ASP A 95 -29.15 14.01 5.18
C ASP A 95 -27.71 14.40 5.59
N GLU A 96 -26.98 15.12 4.72
CA GLU A 96 -25.63 15.62 5.02
C GLU A 96 -25.63 16.71 6.11
N LEU A 97 -26.78 17.29 6.46
CA LEU A 97 -26.93 18.25 7.55
C LEU A 97 -27.15 17.57 8.92
N ASP A 98 -27.58 16.30 8.95
CA ASP A 98 -27.79 15.57 10.20
C ASP A 98 -26.45 15.31 10.92
N PRO A 99 -26.25 15.82 12.15
CA PRO A 99 -25.03 15.57 12.91
C PRO A 99 -24.70 14.10 13.11
N LYS A 100 -25.71 13.22 13.26
CA LYS A 100 -25.47 11.78 13.46
C LYS A 100 -24.98 11.12 12.18
N TYR A 101 -25.59 11.41 11.05
CA TYR A 101 -25.10 10.97 9.75
C TYR A 101 -23.67 11.43 9.52
N ARG A 102 -23.37 12.72 9.72
CA ARG A 102 -22.02 13.28 9.54
C ARG A 102 -20.95 12.61 10.41
N GLU A 103 -21.29 12.26 11.65
CA GLU A 103 -20.38 11.55 12.55
C GLU A 103 -20.18 10.07 12.13
N SER A 104 -21.15 9.48 11.43
CA SER A 104 -21.04 8.11 10.94
C SER A 104 -20.21 7.97 9.66
N VAL A 105 -20.11 9.04 8.85
CA VAL A 105 -19.41 9.04 7.56
C VAL A 105 -17.90 9.11 7.78
N LYS A 106 -17.19 8.05 7.37
CA LYS A 106 -15.73 7.90 7.51
C LYS A 106 -15.00 8.04 6.17
N CYS A 107 -13.68 8.17 6.22
CA CYS A 107 -12.83 8.11 5.03
C CYS A 107 -12.98 6.75 4.34
N LYS A 108 -12.95 6.72 3.00
CA LYS A 108 -12.92 5.50 2.19
C LYS A 108 -11.48 5.13 1.85
N ILE A 109 -10.99 4.01 2.37
CA ILE A 109 -9.59 3.62 2.27
C ILE A 109 -9.40 2.57 1.18
N PHE A 110 -8.56 2.91 0.20
CA PHE A 110 -8.08 2.01 -0.84
C PHE A 110 -6.71 1.45 -0.44
N LEU A 111 -6.60 0.13 -0.38
CA LEU A 111 -5.35 -0.57 -0.11
C LEU A 111 -4.84 -1.26 -1.38
N GLY A 112 -3.65 -0.88 -1.83
CA GLY A 112 -2.94 -1.51 -2.94
C GLY A 112 -1.73 -2.27 -2.46
N PHE A 113 -1.50 -3.48 -2.95
CA PHE A 113 -0.26 -4.22 -2.67
C PHE A 113 0.16 -5.13 -3.81
N THR A 114 1.46 -5.39 -3.91
CA THR A 114 2.03 -6.32 -4.90
C THR A 114 1.96 -7.78 -4.42
N SER A 115 1.93 -8.73 -5.36
CA SER A 115 1.79 -10.17 -5.09
C SER A 115 2.76 -10.73 -4.06
N ASN A 116 4.04 -10.35 -4.13
CA ASN A 116 5.09 -10.83 -3.23
C ASN A 116 4.81 -10.54 -1.74
N LEU A 117 4.00 -9.52 -1.44
CA LEU A 117 3.61 -9.22 -0.05
C LEU A 117 2.64 -10.27 0.50
N VAL A 118 1.81 -10.88 -0.36
CA VAL A 118 0.97 -12.03 0.01
C VAL A 118 1.80 -13.30 0.11
N SER A 119 2.83 -13.48 -0.73
CA SER A 119 3.80 -14.57 -0.56
C SER A 119 4.55 -14.46 0.77
N SER A 120 4.77 -13.25 1.29
CA SER A 120 5.37 -12.98 2.60
C SER A 120 4.40 -13.15 3.79
N GLY A 121 4.85 -12.79 5.00
CA GLY A 121 4.00 -12.72 6.20
C GLY A 121 3.08 -11.48 6.25
N ILE A 122 3.26 -10.50 5.35
CA ILE A 122 2.37 -9.33 5.26
C ILE A 122 0.93 -9.74 4.91
N ARG A 123 0.73 -10.91 4.30
CA ARG A 123 -0.60 -11.55 4.16
C ARG A 123 -1.43 -11.50 5.44
N ASP A 124 -0.85 -11.84 6.60
CA ASP A 124 -1.61 -11.94 7.85
C ASP A 124 -2.06 -10.58 8.37
N ILE A 125 -1.30 -9.54 8.04
CA ILE A 125 -1.61 -8.14 8.31
C ILE A 125 -2.71 -7.64 7.38
N ILE A 126 -2.63 -7.95 6.08
CA ILE A 126 -3.70 -7.64 5.11
C ILE A 126 -5.01 -8.33 5.53
N ARG A 127 -4.93 -9.61 5.93
CA ARG A 127 -6.05 -10.38 6.49
C ARG A 127 -6.61 -9.72 7.75
N PHE A 128 -5.77 -9.23 8.66
CA PHE A 128 -6.24 -8.47 9.83
C PHE A 128 -7.06 -7.22 9.42
N LEU A 129 -6.56 -6.45 8.46
CA LEU A 129 -7.26 -5.26 7.97
C LEU A 129 -8.61 -5.60 7.30
N ALA A 130 -8.64 -6.65 6.48
CA ALA A 130 -9.86 -7.13 5.85
C ALA A 130 -10.87 -7.68 6.88
N GLN A 131 -10.40 -8.49 7.83
CA GLN A 131 -11.21 -9.10 8.89
C GLN A 131 -11.93 -8.05 9.75
N HIS A 132 -11.23 -6.97 10.09
CA HIS A 132 -11.78 -5.90 10.92
C HIS A 132 -12.42 -4.76 10.13
N HIS A 133 -12.62 -4.94 8.81
CA HIS A 133 -13.21 -3.93 7.91
C HIS A 133 -12.52 -2.56 8.06
N MET A 134 -11.19 -2.57 8.10
CA MET A 134 -10.36 -1.38 8.24
C MET A 134 -10.00 -0.72 6.91
N VAL A 135 -10.33 -1.38 5.79
CA VAL A 135 -10.16 -0.87 4.43
C VAL A 135 -11.44 -1.14 3.64
N ASP A 136 -11.74 -0.30 2.66
CA ASP A 136 -12.99 -0.36 1.89
C ASP A 136 -12.80 -1.00 0.52
N VAL A 137 -11.63 -0.88 -0.09
CA VAL A 137 -11.33 -1.38 -1.44
C VAL A 137 -9.91 -1.93 -1.48
N ILE A 138 -9.73 -3.11 -2.09
CA ILE A 138 -8.40 -3.72 -2.26
C ILE A 138 -8.06 -3.82 -3.75
N VAL A 139 -6.81 -3.53 -4.10
CA VAL A 139 -6.27 -3.79 -5.45
C VAL A 139 -4.95 -4.55 -5.34
N THR A 140 -4.81 -5.63 -6.09
CA THR A 140 -3.58 -6.42 -6.16
C THR A 140 -3.38 -7.00 -7.57
N THR A 141 -2.27 -7.70 -7.79
CA THR A 141 -2.02 -8.52 -8.98
C THR A 141 -2.44 -9.98 -8.73
N ALA A 142 -2.50 -10.80 -9.80
CA ALA A 142 -2.99 -12.18 -9.74
C ALA A 142 -2.25 -13.04 -8.70
N GLY A 143 -0.92 -12.91 -8.63
CA GLY A 143 -0.11 -13.56 -7.59
C GLY A 143 -0.59 -13.25 -6.16
N GLY A 144 -1.09 -12.04 -5.90
CA GLY A 144 -1.64 -11.67 -4.59
C GLY A 144 -2.99 -12.32 -4.28
N ILE A 145 -3.73 -12.77 -5.30
CA ILE A 145 -4.96 -13.55 -5.15
C ILE A 145 -4.62 -15.02 -4.92
N GLU A 146 -3.87 -15.63 -5.85
CA GLU A 146 -3.64 -17.07 -5.84
C GLU A 146 -2.80 -17.52 -4.64
N GLU A 147 -1.79 -16.75 -4.22
CA GLU A 147 -0.94 -17.12 -3.08
C GLU A 147 -1.71 -17.12 -1.74
N ASP A 148 -2.74 -16.28 -1.61
CA ASP A 148 -3.62 -16.30 -0.43
C ASP A 148 -4.45 -17.57 -0.36
N LEU A 149 -5.01 -17.99 -1.50
CA LEU A 149 -5.80 -19.22 -1.62
C LEU A 149 -4.90 -20.45 -1.44
N ILE A 150 -3.76 -20.48 -2.13
CA ILE A 150 -2.78 -21.58 -2.08
C ILE A 150 -2.28 -21.78 -0.64
N LYS A 151 -2.05 -20.72 0.12
CA LYS A 151 -1.62 -20.82 1.53
C LYS A 151 -2.64 -21.46 2.47
N CYS A 152 -3.91 -21.51 2.10
CA CYS A 152 -4.92 -22.29 2.82
C CYS A 152 -4.79 -23.80 2.53
N LEU A 153 -4.21 -24.17 1.38
CA LEU A 153 -4.05 -25.55 0.93
C LEU A 153 -2.69 -26.14 1.32
N ALA A 154 -1.63 -25.33 1.29
CA ALA A 154 -0.27 -25.74 1.61
C ALA A 154 0.63 -24.54 1.95
N PRO A 155 1.63 -24.72 2.84
CA PRO A 155 2.48 -23.62 3.29
C PRO A 155 3.55 -23.19 2.27
N THR A 156 4.02 -21.96 2.44
CA THR A 156 5.25 -21.39 1.85
C THR A 156 6.36 -21.46 2.88
N TYR A 157 7.61 -21.69 2.45
CA TYR A 157 8.75 -21.86 3.35
C TYR A 157 9.80 -20.77 3.16
N ARG A 158 10.57 -20.50 4.22
CA ARG A 158 11.78 -19.67 4.13
C ARG A 158 12.87 -20.42 3.35
N GLY A 159 13.47 -19.74 2.39
CA GLY A 159 14.68 -20.15 1.68
C GLY A 159 15.73 -19.03 1.71
N ASP A 160 16.44 -18.87 0.59
CA ASP A 160 17.48 -17.86 0.43
C ASP A 160 17.49 -17.34 -1.02
N PHE A 161 17.81 -16.05 -1.20
CA PHE A 161 17.86 -15.40 -2.53
C PHE A 161 18.86 -16.07 -3.47
N SER A 162 19.96 -16.61 -2.92
CA SER A 162 21.08 -17.18 -3.67
C SER A 162 20.88 -18.63 -4.08
N LEU A 163 19.78 -19.28 -3.69
CA LEU A 163 19.52 -20.68 -4.05
C LEU A 163 19.50 -20.88 -5.58
N PRO A 164 20.34 -21.80 -6.14
CA PRO A 164 20.47 -21.97 -7.58
C PRO A 164 19.18 -22.43 -8.25
N GLY A 165 18.73 -21.68 -9.26
CA GLY A 165 17.46 -21.94 -9.95
C GLY A 165 17.38 -23.33 -10.59
N ALA A 166 18.47 -23.81 -11.20
CA ALA A 166 18.51 -25.14 -11.82
C ALA A 166 18.30 -26.28 -10.79
N LEU A 167 18.87 -26.14 -9.59
CA LEU A 167 18.71 -27.12 -8.52
C LEU A 167 17.30 -27.08 -7.93
N LEU A 168 16.72 -25.90 -7.78
CA LEU A 168 15.33 -25.76 -7.32
C LEU A 168 14.36 -26.37 -8.33
N ARG A 169 14.56 -26.09 -9.63
CA ARG A 169 13.72 -26.65 -10.70
C ARG A 169 13.80 -28.16 -10.76
N SER A 170 14.99 -28.76 -10.63
CA SER A 170 15.14 -30.23 -10.63
C SER A 170 14.47 -30.90 -9.44
N LYS A 171 14.18 -30.14 -8.38
CA LYS A 171 13.44 -30.59 -7.18
C LYS A 171 11.97 -30.17 -7.16
N GLY A 172 11.47 -29.50 -8.20
CA GLY A 172 10.09 -28.99 -8.22
C GLY A 172 9.81 -27.91 -7.17
N LEU A 173 10.80 -27.05 -6.88
CA LEU A 173 10.68 -25.92 -5.97
C LEU A 173 10.72 -24.60 -6.75
N ASN A 174 9.78 -23.70 -6.48
CA ASN A 174 9.76 -22.35 -7.04
C ASN A 174 10.27 -21.35 -6.01
N ARG A 175 11.06 -20.37 -6.44
CA ARG A 175 11.63 -19.35 -5.55
C ARG A 175 10.97 -17.99 -5.76
N ILE A 176 10.62 -17.33 -4.66
CA ILE A 176 10.08 -15.97 -4.61
C ILE A 176 10.97 -15.18 -3.65
N GLY A 177 11.96 -14.46 -4.18
CA GLY A 177 12.99 -13.83 -3.33
C GLY A 177 13.73 -14.85 -2.47
N ASN A 178 13.58 -14.77 -1.15
CA ASN A 178 14.06 -15.73 -0.16
C ASN A 178 12.98 -16.68 0.36
N LEU A 179 11.91 -16.92 -0.40
CA LEU A 179 10.85 -17.86 -0.09
C LEU A 179 10.83 -19.01 -1.09
N LEU A 180 10.31 -20.16 -0.68
CA LEU A 180 10.17 -21.37 -1.49
C LEU A 180 8.71 -21.87 -1.46
N VAL A 181 8.18 -22.14 -2.66
CA VAL A 181 6.84 -22.72 -2.87
C VAL A 181 7.00 -24.05 -3.62
N PRO A 182 6.68 -25.19 -2.99
CA PRO A 182 6.68 -26.48 -3.68
C PRO A 182 5.66 -26.53 -4.82
N ASN A 183 5.98 -27.20 -5.94
CA ASN A 183 5.05 -27.40 -7.05
C ASN A 183 3.74 -28.10 -6.63
N ASP A 184 3.82 -28.99 -5.62
CA ASP A 184 2.65 -29.67 -5.06
C ASP A 184 1.55 -28.70 -4.59
N ASN A 185 1.93 -27.49 -4.15
CA ASN A 185 1.00 -26.44 -3.78
C ASN A 185 0.11 -26.04 -4.98
N TYR A 186 0.70 -25.91 -6.17
CA TYR A 186 -0.02 -25.56 -7.39
C TYR A 186 -0.85 -26.75 -7.93
N CYS A 187 -0.40 -28.00 -7.73
CA CYS A 187 -1.22 -29.18 -8.04
C CYS A 187 -2.47 -29.24 -7.15
N LYS A 188 -2.34 -28.91 -5.86
CA LYS A 188 -3.50 -28.79 -4.95
C LYS A 188 -4.44 -27.66 -5.38
N PHE A 189 -3.88 -26.54 -5.82
CA PHE A 189 -4.65 -25.41 -6.33
C PHE A 189 -5.45 -25.76 -7.58
N GLU A 190 -4.84 -26.46 -8.55
CA GLU A 190 -5.53 -26.98 -9.74
C GLU A 190 -6.74 -27.82 -9.34
N ASN A 191 -6.53 -28.81 -8.47
CA ASN A 191 -7.59 -29.72 -8.01
C ASN A 191 -8.74 -28.98 -7.31
N TRP A 192 -8.43 -27.91 -6.58
CA TRP A 192 -9.42 -27.11 -5.88
C TRP A 192 -10.20 -26.18 -6.82
N ILE A 193 -9.54 -25.52 -7.76
CA ILE A 193 -10.14 -24.45 -8.55
C ILE A 193 -10.90 -24.93 -9.79
N MET A 194 -10.48 -26.05 -10.40
CA MET A 194 -11.09 -26.54 -11.65
C MET A 194 -12.62 -26.77 -11.52
N PRO A 195 -13.14 -27.44 -10.47
CA PRO A 195 -14.58 -27.60 -10.30
C PRO A 195 -15.33 -26.27 -10.09
N ILE A 196 -14.66 -25.26 -9.54
CA ILE A 196 -15.24 -23.93 -9.36
C ILE A 196 -15.39 -23.24 -10.73
N PHE A 197 -14.40 -23.37 -11.61
CA PHE A 197 -14.49 -22.85 -12.97
C PHE A 197 -15.57 -23.54 -13.81
N ASP A 198 -15.73 -24.86 -13.65
CA ASP A 198 -16.84 -25.59 -14.29
C ASP A 198 -18.18 -24.98 -13.87
N GLN A 199 -18.36 -24.75 -12.56
CA GLN A 199 -19.58 -24.18 -12.02
C GLN A 199 -19.79 -22.72 -12.45
N MET A 200 -18.72 -21.92 -12.49
CA MET A 200 -18.76 -20.54 -13.00
C MET A 200 -19.17 -20.49 -14.47
N LEU A 201 -18.69 -21.43 -15.30
CA LEU A 201 -19.08 -21.52 -16.71
C LEU A 201 -20.58 -21.83 -16.85
N LEU A 202 -21.13 -22.73 -16.04
CA LEU A 202 -22.56 -23.06 -16.04
C LEU A 202 -23.44 -21.88 -15.60
N GLU A 203 -22.96 -21.09 -14.64
CA GLU A 203 -23.66 -19.90 -14.11
C GLU A 203 -23.55 -18.69 -15.03
N GLN A 204 -22.64 -18.70 -16.00
CA GLN A 204 -22.43 -17.58 -16.89
C GLN A 204 -23.59 -17.42 -17.87
N SER A 205 -24.09 -16.20 -17.99
CA SER A 205 -25.17 -15.86 -18.92
C SER A 205 -24.97 -14.44 -19.46
N SER A 206 -25.85 -13.99 -20.36
CA SER A 206 -25.86 -12.59 -20.80
C SER A 206 -26.13 -11.59 -19.67
N GLU A 207 -26.78 -12.03 -18.59
CA GLU A 207 -27.10 -11.20 -17.42
C GLU A 207 -26.06 -11.37 -16.29
N ASN A 208 -25.33 -12.49 -16.29
CA ASN A 208 -24.29 -12.80 -15.30
C ASN A 208 -22.94 -13.02 -15.99
N VAL A 209 -22.27 -11.92 -16.32
CA VAL A 209 -20.89 -11.92 -16.83
C VAL A 209 -19.91 -11.81 -15.66
N TRP A 210 -18.94 -12.70 -15.61
CA TRP A 210 -17.86 -12.67 -14.63
C TRP A 210 -16.94 -11.48 -14.89
N THR A 211 -16.47 -10.84 -13.82
CA THR A 211 -15.42 -9.83 -13.83
C THR A 211 -14.34 -10.28 -12.85
N PRO A 212 -13.10 -9.76 -12.92
CA PRO A 212 -12.08 -10.16 -11.97
C PRO A 212 -12.52 -10.04 -10.50
N SER A 213 -13.15 -8.93 -10.10
CA SER A 213 -13.66 -8.79 -8.73
C SER A 213 -14.74 -9.81 -8.35
N LYS A 214 -15.67 -10.14 -9.25
CA LYS A 214 -16.68 -11.20 -9.01
C LYS A 214 -16.04 -12.58 -8.88
N VAL A 215 -15.04 -12.89 -9.72
CA VAL A 215 -14.28 -14.15 -9.63
C VAL A 215 -13.56 -14.21 -8.28
N ILE A 216 -12.87 -13.14 -7.88
CA ILE A 216 -12.14 -13.10 -6.61
C ILE A 216 -13.09 -13.25 -5.42
N ALA A 217 -14.24 -12.56 -5.42
CA ALA A 217 -15.26 -12.72 -4.39
C ALA A 217 -15.81 -14.15 -4.33
N ARG A 218 -16.03 -14.79 -5.48
CA ARG A 218 -16.40 -16.21 -5.57
C ARG A 218 -15.33 -17.11 -4.95
N LEU A 219 -14.06 -16.91 -5.28
CA LEU A 219 -12.96 -17.70 -4.73
C LEU A 219 -12.80 -17.50 -3.21
N GLY A 220 -12.97 -16.27 -2.71
CA GLY A 220 -12.99 -15.98 -1.27
C GLY A 220 -14.15 -16.66 -0.53
N LYS A 221 -15.32 -16.79 -1.18
CA LYS A 221 -16.43 -17.58 -0.66
C LYS A 221 -16.10 -19.08 -0.60
N GLU A 222 -15.55 -19.62 -1.69
CA GLU A 222 -15.31 -21.07 -1.84
C GLU A 222 -14.13 -21.56 -0.98
N ILE A 223 -13.12 -20.73 -0.72
CA ILE A 223 -11.99 -21.15 0.12
C ILE A 223 -12.43 -21.35 1.58
N ASN A 224 -13.42 -20.57 2.03
CA ASN A 224 -14.09 -20.69 3.33
C ASN A 224 -13.13 -20.93 4.52
N ASP A 225 -12.01 -20.20 4.53
CA ASP A 225 -10.93 -20.34 5.51
C ASP A 225 -10.62 -18.97 6.13
N GLU A 226 -10.71 -18.86 7.46
CA GLU A 226 -10.49 -17.59 8.19
C GLU A 226 -9.03 -17.10 8.15
N SER A 227 -8.08 -17.92 7.69
CA SER A 227 -6.70 -17.50 7.44
C SER A 227 -6.55 -16.71 6.13
N SER A 228 -7.52 -16.80 5.21
CA SER A 228 -7.52 -16.08 3.93
C SER A 228 -7.99 -14.64 4.09
N TYR A 229 -7.26 -13.68 3.52
CA TYR A 229 -7.77 -12.30 3.46
C TYR A 229 -8.93 -12.18 2.46
N LEU A 230 -8.98 -13.02 1.42
CA LEU A 230 -10.06 -13.04 0.44
C LEU A 230 -11.38 -13.55 1.02
N TYR A 231 -11.32 -14.53 1.93
CA TYR A 231 -12.49 -14.94 2.71
C TYR A 231 -13.07 -13.77 3.49
N TRP A 232 -12.23 -13.02 4.22
CA TRP A 232 -12.68 -11.85 4.97
C TRP A 232 -13.14 -10.71 4.08
N ALA A 233 -12.48 -10.49 2.94
CA ALA A 233 -12.92 -9.51 1.96
C ALA A 233 -14.33 -9.85 1.44
N PHE A 234 -14.59 -11.11 1.10
CA PHE A 234 -15.93 -11.58 0.73
C PHE A 234 -16.94 -11.40 1.88
N LYS A 235 -16.61 -11.86 3.10
CA LYS A 235 -17.51 -11.78 4.27
C LYS A 235 -17.89 -10.36 4.65
N ASN A 236 -16.95 -9.43 4.51
CA ASN A 236 -17.14 -8.02 4.86
C ASN A 236 -17.48 -7.14 3.65
N ASN A 237 -17.80 -7.75 2.50
CA ASN A 237 -18.17 -7.05 1.26
C ASN A 237 -17.16 -5.98 0.82
N ILE A 238 -15.86 -6.31 0.92
CA ILE A 238 -14.74 -5.49 0.44
C ILE A 238 -14.39 -5.97 -0.97
N PRO A 239 -14.63 -5.18 -2.02
CA PRO A 239 -14.26 -5.56 -3.38
C PRO A 239 -12.75 -5.62 -3.54
N VAL A 240 -12.30 -6.66 -4.25
CA VAL A 240 -10.88 -6.87 -4.59
C VAL A 240 -10.74 -6.81 -6.10
N TYR A 241 -9.99 -5.84 -6.61
CA TYR A 241 -9.79 -5.64 -8.05
C TYR A 241 -8.41 -6.14 -8.50
N CYS A 242 -8.38 -6.81 -9.66
CA CYS A 242 -7.17 -7.27 -10.32
C CYS A 242 -7.40 -7.33 -11.84
N PRO A 243 -7.20 -6.23 -12.58
CA PRO A 243 -7.40 -6.19 -14.03
C PRO A 243 -6.59 -7.23 -14.80
N ALA A 244 -5.36 -7.52 -14.36
CA ALA A 244 -4.49 -8.55 -14.94
C ALA A 244 -4.64 -9.90 -14.21
N LEU A 245 -5.88 -10.37 -14.03
CA LEU A 245 -6.18 -11.61 -13.29
C LEU A 245 -5.53 -12.87 -13.89
N THR A 246 -5.21 -12.82 -15.19
CA THR A 246 -4.60 -13.94 -15.93
C THR A 246 -3.07 -14.02 -15.78
N ASP A 247 -2.42 -13.09 -15.08
CA ASP A 247 -0.96 -13.03 -14.97
C ASP A 247 -0.42 -13.83 -13.76
N GLY A 248 -0.66 -15.13 -13.74
CA GLY A 248 -0.27 -16.04 -12.65
C GLY A 248 -0.78 -17.45 -12.82
N SER A 249 -0.61 -18.30 -11.79
CA SER A 249 -1.15 -19.66 -11.77
C SER A 249 -2.66 -19.69 -11.97
N LEU A 250 -3.39 -18.67 -11.52
CA LEU A 250 -4.82 -18.54 -11.81
C LEU A 250 -5.09 -18.46 -13.32
N GLY A 251 -4.26 -17.75 -14.06
CA GLY A 251 -4.29 -17.69 -15.53
C GLY A 251 -3.97 -19.03 -16.18
N ASP A 252 -2.98 -19.76 -15.67
CA ASP A 252 -2.67 -21.11 -16.14
C ASP A 252 -3.89 -22.05 -15.99
N MET A 253 -4.59 -21.95 -14.86
CA MET A 253 -5.79 -22.76 -14.60
C MET A 253 -6.95 -22.34 -15.51
N LEU A 254 -7.14 -21.04 -15.76
CA LEU A 254 -8.12 -20.54 -16.74
C LEU A 254 -7.81 -21.05 -18.15
N PHE A 255 -6.53 -21.06 -18.55
CA PHE A 255 -6.10 -21.61 -19.83
C PHE A 255 -6.41 -23.10 -19.94
N CYS A 256 -5.98 -23.90 -18.96
CA CYS A 256 -6.23 -25.34 -18.94
C CYS A 256 -7.72 -25.66 -18.94
N HIS A 257 -8.52 -24.91 -18.18
CA HIS A 257 -9.98 -25.03 -18.17
C HIS A 257 -10.56 -24.70 -19.54
N ALA A 258 -10.18 -23.58 -20.17
CA ALA A 258 -10.71 -23.16 -21.47
C ALA A 258 -10.42 -24.15 -22.60
N VAL A 259 -9.31 -24.89 -22.54
CA VAL A 259 -9.00 -25.98 -23.48
C VAL A 259 -9.97 -27.16 -23.32
N ARG A 260 -10.40 -27.48 -22.10
CA ARG A 260 -11.31 -28.59 -21.81
C ARG A 260 -12.78 -28.20 -21.96
N ASN A 261 -13.14 -27.05 -21.41
CA ASN A 261 -14.49 -26.48 -21.28
C ASN A 261 -14.47 -25.02 -21.77
N PRO A 262 -14.50 -24.78 -23.10
CA PRO A 262 -14.42 -23.44 -23.66
C PRO A 262 -15.68 -22.61 -23.34
N GLY A 263 -15.51 -21.30 -23.18
CA GLY A 263 -16.62 -20.34 -23.12
C GLY A 263 -16.66 -19.43 -21.89
N LEU A 264 -15.81 -19.64 -20.88
CA LEU A 264 -15.74 -18.77 -19.72
C LEU A 264 -15.17 -17.39 -20.13
N VAL A 265 -15.88 -16.32 -19.82
CA VAL A 265 -15.53 -14.94 -20.17
C VAL A 265 -15.40 -14.12 -18.89
N ILE A 266 -14.28 -13.43 -18.76
CA ILE A 266 -14.00 -12.53 -17.64
C ILE A 266 -13.83 -11.11 -18.21
N ASP A 267 -14.82 -10.25 -17.96
CA ASP A 267 -14.90 -8.90 -18.51
C ASP A 267 -14.22 -7.87 -17.61
N ILE A 268 -13.11 -7.32 -18.08
CA ILE A 268 -12.36 -6.26 -17.41
C ILE A 268 -13.02 -4.87 -17.57
N VAL A 269 -13.89 -4.68 -18.56
CA VAL A 269 -14.57 -3.39 -18.81
C VAL A 269 -15.65 -3.14 -17.78
N GLN A 270 -16.43 -4.16 -17.43
CA GLN A 270 -17.35 -4.07 -16.29
C GLN A 270 -16.57 -3.81 -14.98
N ASP A 271 -15.42 -4.44 -14.78
CA ASP A 271 -14.63 -4.30 -13.56
C ASP A 271 -14.05 -2.88 -13.37
N ILE A 272 -13.50 -2.28 -14.43
CA ILE A 272 -12.99 -0.89 -14.35
C ILE A 272 -14.11 0.11 -14.08
N ARG A 273 -15.35 -0.13 -14.56
CA ARG A 273 -16.50 0.71 -14.22
C ARG A 273 -16.83 0.62 -12.73
N LEU A 274 -16.77 -0.58 -12.15
CA LEU A 274 -16.97 -0.78 -10.72
C LEU A 274 -15.86 -0.08 -9.91
N MET A 275 -14.59 -0.33 -10.23
CA MET A 275 -13.43 0.28 -9.56
C MET A 275 -13.46 1.81 -9.61
N ASN A 276 -13.72 2.41 -10.77
CA ASN A 276 -13.83 3.87 -10.87
C ASN A 276 -15.06 4.38 -10.12
N GLY A 277 -16.17 3.63 -10.14
CA GLY A 277 -17.37 3.90 -9.36
C GLY A 277 -17.11 3.99 -7.85
N GLU A 278 -16.19 3.19 -7.32
CA GLU A 278 -15.81 3.25 -5.90
C GLU A 278 -15.32 4.63 -5.46
N ALA A 279 -14.59 5.33 -6.35
CA ALA A 279 -14.04 6.65 -6.11
C ALA A 279 -15.01 7.76 -6.50
N ILE A 280 -15.66 7.66 -7.67
CA ILE A 280 -16.63 8.66 -8.17
C ILE A 280 -17.78 8.85 -7.19
N HIS A 281 -18.30 7.74 -6.64
CA HIS A 281 -19.42 7.75 -5.71
C HIS A 281 -18.98 7.83 -4.24
N ALA A 282 -17.72 8.19 -3.97
CA ALA A 282 -17.24 8.31 -2.60
C ALA A 282 -17.81 9.54 -1.89
N THR A 283 -18.15 10.63 -2.60
CA THR A 283 -18.72 11.85 -2.01
C THR A 283 -19.98 11.52 -1.19
N PRO A 284 -20.12 12.04 0.06
CA PRO A 284 -19.31 13.08 0.71
C PRO A 284 -18.06 12.60 1.47
N ARG A 285 -17.66 11.33 1.36
CA ARG A 285 -16.45 10.78 1.99
C ARG A 285 -15.19 11.37 1.35
N LYS A 286 -14.16 11.56 2.19
CA LYS A 286 -12.77 11.62 1.70
C LYS A 286 -12.28 10.26 1.25
N THR A 287 -11.32 10.21 0.34
CA THR A 287 -10.61 8.97 0.00
C THR A 287 -9.16 9.00 0.48
N GLY A 288 -8.70 7.90 1.03
CA GLY A 288 -7.32 7.66 1.42
C GLY A 288 -6.74 6.50 0.63
N ILE A 289 -5.51 6.63 0.16
CA ILE A 289 -4.80 5.57 -0.56
C ILE A 289 -3.57 5.12 0.25
N ILE A 290 -3.46 3.80 0.45
CA ILE A 290 -2.29 3.17 1.05
C ILE A 290 -1.76 2.17 0.04
N VAL A 291 -0.55 2.39 -0.47
CA VAL A 291 0.05 1.56 -1.53
C VAL A 291 1.35 0.95 -1.05
N LEU A 292 1.41 -0.37 -1.03
CA LEU A 292 2.57 -1.18 -0.67
C LEU A 292 3.19 -1.76 -1.94
N GLY A 293 4.27 -1.15 -2.41
CA GLY A 293 4.89 -1.45 -3.70
C GLY A 293 4.50 -0.46 -4.80
N GLY A 294 4.42 -0.95 -6.04
CA GLY A 294 4.21 -0.13 -7.24
C GLY A 294 3.34 -0.85 -8.28
N GLY A 295 3.61 -0.59 -9.55
CA GLY A 295 2.98 -1.29 -10.68
C GLY A 295 1.46 -1.10 -10.75
N LEU A 296 0.77 -2.16 -11.19
CA LEU A 296 -0.67 -2.13 -11.44
C LEU A 296 -1.49 -1.65 -10.22
N PRO A 297 -1.28 -2.17 -8.99
CA PRO A 297 -2.07 -1.75 -7.82
C PRO A 297 -1.95 -0.25 -7.54
N LYS A 298 -0.73 0.30 -7.64
CA LYS A 298 -0.49 1.74 -7.49
C LYS A 298 -1.26 2.54 -8.54
N HIS A 299 -1.00 2.25 -9.82
CA HIS A 299 -1.55 3.04 -10.90
C HIS A 299 -3.09 2.97 -10.94
N HIS A 300 -3.66 1.78 -10.73
CA HIS A 300 -5.11 1.56 -10.84
C HIS A 300 -5.90 2.29 -9.74
N ILE A 301 -5.42 2.28 -8.49
CA ILE A 301 -6.02 3.06 -7.38
C ILE A 301 -5.93 4.56 -7.65
N CYS A 302 -4.74 5.04 -8.06
CA CYS A 302 -4.53 6.45 -8.34
C CYS A 302 -5.40 6.93 -9.50
N ASN A 303 -5.51 6.13 -10.56
CA ASN A 303 -6.32 6.45 -11.72
C ASN A 303 -7.82 6.51 -11.40
N ALA A 304 -8.33 5.61 -10.54
CA ALA A 304 -9.72 5.70 -10.07
C ALA A 304 -9.97 7.01 -9.30
N ASN A 305 -9.03 7.41 -8.42
CA ASN A 305 -9.13 8.65 -7.66
C ASN A 305 -9.00 9.92 -8.51
N MET A 306 -8.38 9.84 -9.69
CA MET A 306 -8.36 10.94 -10.66
C MET A 306 -9.77 11.40 -11.06
N PHE A 307 -10.73 10.47 -11.19
CA PHE A 307 -12.11 10.78 -11.56
C PHE A 307 -12.91 11.54 -10.50
N ARG A 308 -12.38 11.69 -9.28
CA ARG A 308 -12.91 12.56 -8.22
C ARG A 308 -12.00 13.76 -7.92
N ASN A 309 -11.12 14.10 -8.86
CA ASN A 309 -10.12 15.16 -8.74
C ASN A 309 -9.10 14.92 -7.61
N GLY A 310 -8.74 13.66 -7.41
CA GLY A 310 -7.61 13.22 -6.59
C GLY A 310 -8.00 12.67 -5.22
N ALA A 311 -7.13 11.83 -4.65
CA ALA A 311 -7.25 11.36 -3.27
C ALA A 311 -6.95 12.47 -2.25
N ASP A 312 -7.60 12.42 -1.09
CA ASP A 312 -7.42 13.39 0.00
C ASP A 312 -6.20 13.06 0.89
N TYR A 313 -5.88 11.78 0.99
CA TYR A 313 -4.72 11.28 1.75
C TYR A 313 -3.98 10.22 0.92
N ALA A 314 -2.65 10.18 1.02
CA ALA A 314 -1.85 9.18 0.30
C ALA A 314 -0.59 8.79 1.07
N VAL A 315 -0.38 7.48 1.21
CA VAL A 315 0.83 6.87 1.77
C VAL A 315 1.35 5.80 0.82
N TYR A 316 2.58 5.95 0.34
CA TYR A 316 3.29 4.96 -0.46
C TYR A 316 4.42 4.35 0.37
N ILE A 317 4.54 3.03 0.37
CA ILE A 317 5.68 2.29 0.95
C ILE A 317 6.24 1.41 -0.15
N ASN A 318 7.35 1.80 -0.75
CA ASN A 318 7.98 1.03 -1.83
C ASN A 318 9.47 1.30 -1.95
N THR A 319 10.16 0.48 -2.74
CA THR A 319 11.62 0.56 -2.93
C THR A 319 12.02 1.16 -4.28
N ALA A 320 11.04 1.57 -5.09
CA ALA A 320 11.27 2.05 -6.45
C ALA A 320 11.76 3.51 -6.45
N GLN A 321 12.60 3.82 -7.44
CA GLN A 321 13.32 5.08 -7.56
C GLN A 321 12.85 5.85 -8.80
N GLU A 322 12.90 7.18 -8.75
CA GLU A 322 12.32 8.05 -9.79
C GLU A 322 13.13 8.12 -11.09
N PHE A 323 14.44 7.84 -11.05
CA PHE A 323 15.37 8.16 -12.14
C PHE A 323 15.08 7.41 -13.46
N ASP A 324 14.36 6.29 -13.40
CA ASP A 324 14.01 5.48 -14.57
C ASP A 324 12.69 5.89 -15.25
N GLY A 325 11.99 6.90 -14.70
CA GLY A 325 10.71 7.39 -15.22
C GLY A 325 9.55 6.41 -15.05
N SER A 326 9.67 5.40 -14.19
CA SER A 326 8.60 4.44 -13.93
C SER A 326 7.50 5.02 -13.03
N ASP A 327 6.23 4.70 -13.32
CA ASP A 327 5.13 5.04 -12.41
C ASP A 327 5.36 4.42 -11.01
N SER A 328 5.95 3.22 -10.93
CA SER A 328 6.31 2.60 -9.65
C SER A 328 7.23 3.48 -8.80
N GLY A 329 8.23 4.10 -9.44
CA GLY A 329 9.25 4.93 -8.82
C GLY A 329 8.85 6.38 -8.58
N ALA A 330 7.83 6.87 -9.28
CA ALA A 330 7.35 8.25 -9.21
C ALA A 330 7.13 8.74 -7.77
N HIS A 331 7.54 9.98 -7.51
CA HIS A 331 7.23 10.70 -6.27
C HIS A 331 5.72 11.00 -6.21
N PRO A 332 5.06 11.05 -5.03
CA PRO A 332 3.64 11.37 -4.97
C PRO A 332 3.26 12.71 -5.61
N ASP A 333 4.18 13.68 -5.63
CA ASP A 333 4.00 14.97 -6.30
C ASP A 333 3.76 14.83 -7.83
N GLU A 334 4.33 13.81 -8.48
CA GLU A 334 3.99 13.52 -9.86
C GLU A 334 2.50 13.18 -9.99
N ALA A 335 1.95 12.38 -9.07
CA ALA A 335 0.52 12.05 -9.08
C ALA A 335 -0.39 13.26 -8.80
N VAL A 336 0.11 14.30 -8.11
CA VAL A 336 -0.58 15.59 -7.96
C VAL A 336 -0.71 16.29 -9.31
N SER A 337 0.34 16.27 -10.15
CA SER A 337 0.29 16.89 -11.49
C SER A 337 -0.79 16.30 -12.41
N TRP A 338 -1.15 15.03 -12.23
CA TRP A 338 -2.21 14.35 -12.96
C TRP A 338 -3.61 14.53 -12.35
N GLY A 339 -3.72 15.16 -11.17
CA GLY A 339 -4.96 15.19 -10.40
C GLY A 339 -5.35 13.83 -9.79
N LYS A 340 -4.41 12.88 -9.69
CA LYS A 340 -4.60 11.59 -9.01
C LYS A 340 -4.55 11.73 -7.48
N ILE A 341 -3.82 12.74 -6.99
CA ILE A 341 -3.80 13.21 -5.60
C ILE A 341 -4.17 14.69 -5.61
N LYS A 342 -4.92 15.15 -4.60
CA LYS A 342 -5.26 16.58 -4.48
C LYS A 342 -4.04 17.43 -4.16
N GLY A 343 -3.95 18.63 -4.73
CA GLY A 343 -2.87 19.59 -4.42
C GLY A 343 -2.86 20.08 -2.97
N SER A 344 -3.97 19.93 -2.23
CA SER A 344 -4.05 20.23 -0.80
C SER A 344 -3.68 19.04 0.11
N ALA A 345 -3.46 17.85 -0.45
CA ALA A 345 -3.06 16.68 0.32
C ALA A 345 -1.60 16.81 0.79
N LYS A 346 -1.26 16.11 1.87
CA LYS A 346 0.12 15.92 2.32
C LYS A 346 0.53 14.46 2.06
N PRO A 347 0.88 14.10 0.81
CA PRO A 347 1.20 12.73 0.49
C PRO A 347 2.59 12.36 1.03
N VAL A 348 2.75 11.11 1.46
CA VAL A 348 4.00 10.61 2.04
C VAL A 348 4.50 9.40 1.27
N LYS A 349 5.81 9.34 1.01
CA LYS A 349 6.49 8.16 0.45
C LYS A 349 7.59 7.68 1.39
N VAL A 350 7.50 6.43 1.82
CA VAL A 350 8.52 5.73 2.60
C VAL A 350 9.30 4.81 1.66
N HIS A 351 10.58 5.13 1.45
CA HIS A 351 11.52 4.30 0.70
C HIS A 351 12.02 3.15 1.57
N CYS A 352 11.21 2.08 1.69
CA CYS A 352 11.49 0.92 2.52
C CYS A 352 10.81 -0.34 1.97
N ASP A 353 11.34 -1.51 2.32
CA ASP A 353 10.63 -2.78 2.10
C ASP A 353 9.39 -2.82 3.01
N ALA A 354 8.22 -3.04 2.42
CA ALA A 354 6.96 -3.06 3.17
C ALA A 354 6.89 -4.19 4.21
N SER A 355 7.68 -5.26 4.05
CA SER A 355 7.81 -6.30 5.09
C SER A 355 8.39 -5.78 6.41
N ILE A 356 9.08 -4.63 6.38
CA ILE A 356 9.64 -3.95 7.54
C ILE A 356 8.72 -2.81 8.00
N ALA A 357 8.37 -1.90 7.09
CA ALA A 357 7.67 -0.67 7.45
C ALA A 357 6.18 -0.90 7.77
N PHE A 358 5.47 -1.73 7.00
CA PHE A 358 4.02 -1.86 7.12
C PHE A 358 3.54 -2.45 8.47
N PRO A 359 4.20 -3.48 9.05
CA PRO A 359 3.87 -3.94 10.39
C PRO A 359 3.94 -2.83 11.46
N LEU A 360 4.93 -1.94 11.36
CA LEU A 360 5.09 -0.82 12.28
C LEU A 360 3.98 0.22 12.12
N VAL A 361 3.60 0.53 10.86
CA VAL A 361 2.45 1.39 10.58
C VAL A 361 1.19 0.81 11.19
N VAL A 362 0.90 -0.47 10.95
CA VAL A 362 -0.31 -1.11 11.48
C VAL A 362 -0.31 -1.16 13.01
N ALA A 363 0.84 -1.42 13.64
CA ALA A 363 0.99 -1.40 15.09
C ALA A 363 0.68 -0.02 15.70
N ALA A 364 1.11 1.08 15.05
CA ALA A 364 0.86 2.44 15.52
C ALA A 364 -0.54 3.00 15.16
N THR A 365 -1.27 2.35 14.24
CA THR A 365 -2.51 2.91 13.67
C THR A 365 -3.70 1.96 13.84
N PHE A 366 -3.97 1.10 12.86
CA PHE A 366 -5.12 0.21 12.79
C PHE A 366 -5.27 -0.69 14.02
N ALA A 367 -4.18 -1.32 14.47
CA ALA A 367 -4.21 -2.24 15.60
C ALA A 367 -4.66 -1.54 16.89
N ARG A 368 -4.18 -0.31 17.12
CA ARG A 368 -4.62 0.50 18.26
C ARG A 368 -6.10 0.78 18.21
N LYS A 369 -6.65 1.18 17.05
CA LYS A 369 -8.10 1.45 16.90
C LYS A 369 -8.96 0.21 17.16
N VAL A 370 -8.51 -0.98 16.72
CA VAL A 370 -9.22 -2.24 17.01
C VAL A 370 -9.20 -2.57 18.51
N HIS A 371 -8.06 -2.42 19.18
CA HIS A 371 -7.95 -2.78 20.60
C HIS A 371 -8.60 -1.76 21.54
N SER A 372 -8.54 -0.47 21.21
CA SER A 372 -9.20 0.58 21.98
C SER A 372 -10.73 0.43 21.93
N SER A 373 -11.31 0.06 20.78
CA SER A 373 -12.77 -0.13 20.67
C SER A 373 -13.29 -1.34 21.47
N LYS A 374 -12.46 -2.39 21.63
CA LYS A 374 -12.76 -3.54 22.50
C LYS A 374 -12.64 -3.25 24.00
N SER A 375 -11.94 -2.19 24.39
CA SER A 375 -11.79 -1.80 25.80
C SER A 375 -12.93 -0.91 26.29
N THR A 376 -13.74 -0.37 25.37
CA THR A 376 -14.89 0.51 25.63
C THR A 376 -16.25 -0.18 25.51
N ASN A 377 -16.28 -1.45 25.09
CA ASN A 377 -17.45 -2.33 25.08
C ASN A 377 -17.26 -3.42 26.13
#